data_AF-A0A1Z3HMI5-F1
#
_entry.id   AF-A0A1Z3HMI5-F1
#
_cell.length_a   1.000
_cell.length_b   1.000
_cell.length_c   1.000
_cell.angle_alpha   90.00
_cell.angle_beta   90.00
_cell.angle_gamma   90.00
#
_symmetry.space_group_name_H-M   'P 1'
#
loop_
_entity.id
_entity.type
_entity.pdbx_description
1 polymer ?
#
loop_
_entity_poly.entity_id
_entity_poly.type
_entity_poly.pdbx_seq_one_letter_code
_entity_poly.pdbx_strand_id
1 'polypeptide(L)'
;MVMAPMLIAEVLSKSTQSYDQGDKFMYYRSIPDMREYLLVDQKQHHVISLAQEKIDIFQVDSTLLREHRLSPLETLRERLCAASDHR
;
A
#
# COMPACT_ATOMS: atom_id res chain seq x y z
N MET A 1 3.62 20.12 -14.28
CA MET A 1 3.35 18.72 -14.67
C MET A 1 2.97 17.96 -13.40
N VAL A 2 1.93 17.14 -13.44
CA VAL A 2 1.51 16.30 -12.30
C VAL A 2 2.06 14.89 -12.54
N MET A 3 2.65 14.28 -11.51
CA MET A 3 3.16 12.91 -11.57
C MET A 3 2.13 11.93 -11.03
N ALA A 4 2.09 10.72 -11.60
CA ALA A 4 1.29 9.63 -11.06
C ALA A 4 1.82 9.20 -9.69
N PRO A 5 0.95 8.78 -8.75
CA PRO A 5 1.37 8.31 -7.45
C PRO A 5 2.04 6.94 -7.56
N MET A 6 3.15 6.78 -6.83
CA MET A 6 3.83 5.49 -6.69
C MET A 6 3.36 4.73 -5.43
N LEU A 7 2.85 5.47 -4.45
CA LEU A 7 2.35 4.97 -3.18
C LEU A 7 1.01 5.64 -2.86
N ILE A 8 0.00 4.84 -2.51
CA ILE A 8 -1.25 5.34 -1.92
C ILE A 8 -1.43 4.66 -0.57
N ALA A 9 -1.72 5.44 0.47
CA ALA A 9 -2.04 4.92 1.79
C ALA A 9 -3.45 5.36 2.20
N GLU A 10 -4.30 4.39 2.49
CA GLU A 10 -5.66 4.62 2.93
C GLU A 10 -5.83 4.23 4.40
N VAL A 11 -6.38 5.15 5.19
CA VAL A 11 -6.68 4.92 6.60
C VAL A 11 -8.15 4.55 6.73
N LEU A 12 -8.42 3.34 7.21
CA LEU A 12 -9.78 2.80 7.27
C LEU A 12 -10.61 3.50 8.35
N SER A 13 -11.77 4.04 7.94
CA SER A 13 -12.75 4.64 8.85
C SER A 13 -13.86 3.63 9.23
N LYS A 14 -14.59 3.85 10.34
CA LYS A 14 -15.74 2.99 10.74
C LYS A 14 -16.83 2.90 9.66
N SER A 15 -17.01 3.95 8.86
CA SER A 15 -18.12 4.09 7.91
C SER A 15 -17.80 3.60 6.50
N THR A 16 -16.54 3.28 6.20
CA THR A 16 -16.09 2.96 4.83
C THR A 16 -15.34 1.63 4.71
N GLN A 17 -15.22 0.86 5.80
CA GLN A 17 -14.43 -0.38 5.86
C GLN A 17 -14.82 -1.42 4.80
N SER A 18 -16.09 -1.49 4.39
CA SER A 18 -16.57 -2.40 3.33
C SER A 18 -16.54 -1.77 1.92
N TYR A 19 -16.48 -0.44 1.81
CA TYR A 19 -16.53 0.30 0.54
C TYR A 19 -15.12 0.64 0.01
N ASP A 20 -14.16 0.88 0.91
CA ASP A 20 -12.76 1.20 0.56
C ASP A 20 -11.96 -0.03 0.13
N GLN A 21 -12.40 -1.25 0.45
CA GLN A 21 -11.68 -2.48 0.13
C GLN A 21 -11.80 -2.92 -1.34
N GLY A 22 -12.72 -2.35 -2.12
CA GLY A 22 -13.02 -2.79 -3.49
C GLY A 22 -12.71 -1.73 -4.56
N ASP A 23 -13.60 -0.75 -4.71
CA ASP A 23 -13.66 0.05 -5.93
C ASP A 23 -12.45 0.98 -6.13
N LYS A 24 -11.96 1.59 -5.04
CA LYS A 24 -10.79 2.48 -5.09
C LYS A 24 -9.52 1.72 -5.44
N PHE A 25 -9.28 0.59 -4.77
CA PHE A 25 -8.16 -0.27 -5.09
C PHE A 25 -8.22 -0.76 -6.54
N MET A 26 -9.41 -1.20 -7.01
CA MET A 26 -9.60 -1.65 -8.39
C MET A 26 -9.32 -0.55 -9.44
N TYR A 27 -9.57 0.71 -9.10
CA TYR A 27 -9.22 1.84 -9.95
C TYR A 27 -7.70 2.08 -9.96
N TYR A 28 -7.09 2.19 -8.77
CA TYR A 28 -5.68 2.55 -8.65
C TYR A 28 -4.70 1.47 -9.09
N ARG A 29 -5.07 0.18 -8.98
CA ARG A 29 -4.19 -0.94 -9.34
C ARG A 29 -3.75 -0.97 -10.81
N SER A 30 -4.49 -0.27 -11.67
CA SER A 30 -4.22 -0.15 -13.10
C SER A 30 -3.24 0.99 -13.45
N ILE A 31 -2.89 1.84 -12.48
CA ILE A 31 -1.92 2.93 -12.69
C ILE A 31 -0.55 2.30 -12.97
N PRO A 32 0.11 2.60 -14.11
CA PRO A 32 1.37 1.95 -14.47
C PRO A 32 2.52 2.23 -13.50
N ASP A 33 2.57 3.45 -12.96
CA ASP A 33 3.65 3.89 -12.05
C ASP A 33 3.38 3.56 -10.58
N MET A 34 2.22 2.97 -10.30
CA MET A 34 1.86 2.54 -8.95
C MET A 34 2.75 1.38 -8.53
N ARG A 35 3.22 1.43 -7.29
CA ARG A 35 4.13 0.42 -6.74
C ARG A 35 3.61 -0.18 -5.46
N GLU A 36 2.92 0.61 -4.65
CA GLU A 36 2.49 0.17 -3.33
C GLU A 36 1.17 0.81 -2.91
N TYR A 37 0.32 0.01 -2.29
CA TYR A 37 -0.97 0.39 -1.75
C TYR A 37 -1.05 -0.09 -0.30
N LEU A 38 -1.21 0.84 0.64
CA LEU A 38 -1.29 0.53 2.06
C LEU A 38 -2.71 0.71 2.57
N LEU A 39 -3.21 -0.29 3.30
CA LEU A 39 -4.42 -0.18 4.09
C LEU A 39 -4.04 -0.14 5.57
N VAL A 40 -4.44 0.91 6.27
CA VAL A 40 -4.14 1.11 7.68
C VAL A 40 -5.43 1.06 8.49
N ASP A 41 -5.64 -0.02 9.25
CA ASP A 41 -6.65 -0.09 10.30
C ASP A 41 -6.07 0.43 11.61
N GLN A 42 -6.30 1.71 11.88
CA GLN A 42 -5.84 2.37 13.10
C GLN A 42 -6.49 1.84 14.39
N LYS A 43 -7.63 1.12 14.32
CA LYS A 43 -8.28 0.60 15.53
C LYS A 43 -7.67 -0.72 15.97
N GLN A 44 -7.33 -1.54 14.99
CA GLN A 44 -6.70 -2.84 15.20
C GLN A 44 -5.17 -2.73 15.22
N HIS A 45 -4.63 -1.53 14.97
CA HIS A 45 -3.20 -1.31 14.72
C HIS A 45 -2.68 -2.30 13.67
N HIS A 46 -3.40 -2.43 12.56
CA HIS A 46 -3.12 -3.41 11.52
C HIS A 46 -2.82 -2.69 10.20
N VAL A 47 -1.75 -3.10 9.52
CA VAL A 47 -1.36 -2.58 8.22
C VAL A 47 -1.33 -3.72 7.21
N ILE A 48 -1.93 -3.51 6.05
CA ILE A 48 -1.80 -4.40 4.90
C ILE A 48 -1.04 -3.63 3.83
N SER A 49 0.05 -4.21 3.33
CA SER A 49 0.79 -3.71 2.17
C SER A 49 0.49 -4.58 0.96
N LEU A 50 0.12 -3.92 -0.14
CA LEU A 50 -0.14 -4.50 -1.44
C LEU A 50 0.87 -3.89 -2.40
N ALA A 51 1.78 -4.69 -2.94
CA ALA A 51 2.84 -4.19 -3.80
C ALA A 51 2.82 -4.81 -5.17
N GLN A 52 2.96 -3.95 -6.15
CA GLN A 52 2.78 -4.27 -7.55
C GLN A 52 4.08 -4.82 -8.14
N GLU A 53 4.06 -6.08 -8.58
CA GLU A 53 5.18 -6.68 -9.31
C GLU A 53 5.06 -6.44 -10.82
N LYS A 54 3.83 -6.47 -11.31
CA LYS A 54 3.43 -6.19 -12.69
C LYS A 54 2.09 -5.48 -12.65
N ILE A 55 1.72 -4.80 -13.73
CA ILE A 55 0.39 -4.19 -13.87
C ILE A 55 -0.66 -5.22 -13.47
N ASP A 56 -1.55 -4.82 -12.56
CA ASP A 56 -2.63 -5.63 -12.00
C ASP A 56 -2.23 -6.84 -11.14
N ILE A 57 -0.94 -7.09 -10.89
CA ILE A 57 -0.43 -8.21 -10.08
C ILE A 57 0.22 -7.70 -8.80
N PHE A 58 -0.39 -8.03 -7.65
CA PHE A 58 0.00 -7.54 -6.33
C PHE A 58 0.34 -8.67 -5.37
N GLN A 59 1.47 -8.53 -4.68
CA GLN A 59 1.78 -9.33 -3.49
C GLN A 59 1.23 -8.66 -2.24
N VAL A 60 0.67 -9.46 -1.34
CA VAL A 60 0.02 -8.99 -0.11
C VAL A 60 0.87 -9.36 1.09
N ASP A 61 1.18 -8.38 1.93
CA ASP A 61 1.72 -8.55 3.27
C ASP A 61 0.76 -7.93 4.29
N SER A 62 0.58 -8.57 5.44
CA SER A 62 -0.28 -8.07 6.51
C SER A 62 0.47 -8.11 7.84
N THR A 63 0.60 -6.97 8.50
CA THR A 63 1.34 -6.83 9.74
C THR A 63 0.52 -6.13 10.81
N LEU A 64 0.39 -6.80 11.97
CA LEU A 64 -0.11 -6.17 13.19
C LEU A 64 1.01 -5.36 13.86
N LEU A 65 0.81 -4.05 13.93
CA LEU A 65 1.68 -3.11 14.64
C LEU A 65 1.50 -3.35 16.16
N ARG A 66 2.31 -4.25 16.71
CA ARG A 66 2.55 -4.33 18.16
C ARG A 66 3.63 -3.33 18.53
N GLU A 67 3.57 -2.80 19.75
CA GLU A 67 4.24 -1.57 20.24
C GLU A 67 5.76 -1.42 19.96
N HIS A 68 6.47 -2.39 19.39
CA HIS A 68 7.93 -2.32 19.21
C HIS A 68 8.52 -2.96 17.93
N ARG A 69 7.82 -3.03 16.80
CA ARG A 69 8.47 -3.45 15.53
C ARG A 69 8.05 -2.63 14.31
N LEU A 70 8.96 -1.79 13.83
CA LEU A 70 8.82 -0.90 12.66
C LEU A 70 8.98 -1.63 11.31
N SER A 71 8.90 -2.96 11.27
CA SER A 71 9.30 -3.75 10.09
C SER A 71 8.58 -3.41 8.78
N PRO A 72 7.28 -3.06 8.73
CA PRO A 72 6.61 -2.82 7.45
C PRO A 72 7.17 -1.61 6.70
N LEU A 73 7.55 -0.55 7.42
CA LEU A 73 8.03 0.69 6.82
C LEU A 73 9.48 0.58 6.35
N GLU A 74 10.29 -0.25 7.01
CA GLU A 74 11.66 -0.53 6.57
C GLU A 74 11.65 -1.37 5.29
N THR A 75 10.82 -2.42 5.24
CA THR A 75 10.60 -3.23 4.03
C THR A 75 10.02 -2.39 2.88
N LEU A 76 9.09 -1.49 3.18
CA LEU A 76 8.55 -0.51 2.22
C LEU A 76 9.66 0.38 1.65
N ARG A 77 10.53 0.92 2.51
CA ARG A 77 11.65 1.76 2.11
C ARG A 77 12.61 1.02 1.18
N GLU A 78 12.98 -0.21 1.52
CA GLU A 78 13.87 -1.03 0.68
C GLU A 78 13.27 -1.27 -0.72
N ARG A 79 11.98 -1.56 -0.81
CA ARG A 79 11.29 -1.81 -2.08
C ARG A 79 11.14 -0.56 -2.92
N LEU A 80 10.77 0.56 -2.31
CA LEU A 80 10.69 1.85 -3.01
C LEU A 80 12.06 2.30 -3.51
N CYS A 81 13.12 2.14 -2.72
CA CYS A 81 14.49 2.43 -3.13
C CYS A 81 14.95 1.54 -4.30
N ALA A 82 14.77 0.23 -4.22
CA ALA A 82 15.15 -0.71 -5.29
C ALA A 82 14.44 -0.40 -6.62
N ALA A 83 13.18 0.03 -6.55
CA ALA A 83 12.42 0.38 -7.75
C ALA A 83 12.81 1.78 -8.30
N SER A 84 13.45 2.63 -7.51
CA SER A 84 13.90 3.98 -7.94
C SER A 84 15.19 3.93 -8.78
N ASP A 85 15.96 2.84 -8.65
CA ASP A 85 17.29 2.66 -9.25
C ASP A 85 17.25 2.12 -10.70
N HIS A 86 16.06 1.87 -11.24
CA HIS A 86 15.86 1.43 -12.63
C HIS A 86 15.58 2.61 -13.58
N ARG A 87 16.30 3.73 -13.44
CA ARG A 87 16.18 4.89 -14.32
C ARG A 87 17.49 5.17 -15.06
#